data_AF-A0A953P7T5-F1
#
_entry.id   AF-A0A953P7T5-F1
#
_cell.length_a   1.000
_cell.length_b   1.000
_cell.length_c   1.000
_cell.angle_alpha   90.00
_cell.angle_beta   90.00
_cell.angle_gamma   90.00
#
_symmetry.space_group_name_H-M   'P 1'
#
loop_
_entity.id
_entity.type
_entity.pdbx_description
1 polymer ?
#
loop_
_entity_poly.entity_id
_entity_poly.type
_entity_poly.pdbx_seq_one_letter_code
_entity_poly.pdbx_strand_id
1 'polypeptide(L)'
;MELKQHLIPKLKHLRLSGILDTLDVRSQQALAEHWTYADFLERLLEDEVERRQQKQLALRVRRADLTSDKTLETFDFTFNPGINRQRVYDLGTCQFIHEKRNVLLCGPTGVGKTHLAQALAHAACRQDLDVVFTSAHTMLRHLNAGRADGTYEKRLMGYVRPDLLVIDDFGLKP
;
A
#
# COMPACT_ATOMS: atom_id res chain seq x y z
N MET A 1 -11.26 12.00 -35.87
CA MET A 1 -9.84 11.57 -35.84
C MET A 1 -8.92 12.75 -35.49
N GLU A 2 -9.19 13.97 -35.98
CA GLU A 2 -8.41 15.20 -35.67
C GLU A 2 -8.49 15.65 -34.20
N LEU A 3 -9.66 15.61 -33.55
CA LEU A 3 -9.78 16.03 -32.15
C LEU A 3 -8.87 15.24 -31.20
N LYS A 4 -8.71 13.93 -31.43
CA LYS A 4 -7.81 13.07 -30.65
C LYS A 4 -6.35 13.48 -30.82
N GLN A 5 -5.94 13.89 -32.02
CA GLN A 5 -4.57 14.36 -32.28
C GLN A 5 -4.24 15.65 -31.52
N HIS A 6 -5.23 16.51 -31.30
CA HIS A 6 -5.06 17.71 -30.47
C HIS A 6 -5.13 17.44 -28.96
N LEU A 7 -5.85 16.40 -28.54
CA LEU A 7 -6.00 16.03 -27.13
C LEU A 7 -4.76 15.31 -26.58
N ILE A 8 -4.15 14.40 -27.35
CA ILE A 8 -3.01 13.60 -26.87
C ILE A 8 -1.84 14.47 -26.33
N PRO A 9 -1.37 15.52 -27.02
CA PRO A 9 -0.32 16.39 -26.49
C PRO A 9 -0.71 17.07 -25.17
N LYS A 10 -1.98 17.51 -25.05
CA LYS A 10 -2.51 18.15 -23.83
C LYS A 10 -2.59 17.15 -22.67
N LEU A 11 -3.09 15.94 -22.92
CA LEU A 11 -3.16 14.87 -21.91
C LEU A 11 -1.76 14.47 -21.41
N LYS A 12 -0.78 14.36 -22.31
CA LYS A 12 0.63 14.14 -21.93
C LYS A 12 1.19 15.28 -21.09
N HIS A 13 0.94 16.53 -21.49
CA HIS A 13 1.39 17.71 -20.75
C HIS A 13 0.82 17.77 -19.32
N LEU A 14 -0.47 17.45 -19.18
CA LEU A 14 -1.16 17.38 -17.89
C LEU A 14 -0.92 16.09 -17.10
N ARG A 15 -0.15 15.14 -17.66
CA ARG A 15 0.13 13.81 -17.08
C ARG A 15 -1.14 13.00 -16.79
N LEU A 16 -2.13 13.10 -17.67
CA LEU A 16 -3.41 12.38 -17.61
C LEU A 16 -3.27 11.03 -18.33
N SER A 17 -2.44 10.15 -17.78
CA SER A 17 -2.06 8.88 -18.41
C SER A 17 -3.15 7.80 -18.38
N GLY A 18 -4.08 7.85 -17.43
CA GLY A 18 -5.25 6.96 -17.39
C GLY A 18 -6.23 7.30 -18.48
N ILE A 19 -6.58 8.59 -18.61
CA ILE A 19 -7.39 9.08 -19.73
C ILE A 19 -6.72 8.74 -21.06
N LEU A 20 -5.41 8.96 -21.20
CA LEU A 20 -4.72 8.66 -22.45
C LEU A 20 -4.87 7.19 -22.88
N ASP A 21 -4.84 6.26 -21.92
CA ASP A 21 -4.93 4.82 -22.20
C ASP A 21 -6.38 4.36 -22.43
N THR A 22 -7.37 5.02 -21.84
CA THR A 22 -8.79 4.59 -21.91
C THR A 22 -9.66 5.46 -22.84
N LEU A 23 -9.19 6.60 -23.32
CA LEU A 23 -9.97 7.59 -24.09
C LEU A 23 -10.71 6.96 -25.26
N ASP A 24 -10.06 6.07 -26.00
CA ASP A 24 -10.65 5.44 -27.17
C ASP A 24 -11.80 4.49 -26.80
N VAL A 25 -11.59 3.68 -25.77
CA VAL A 25 -12.59 2.75 -25.22
C VAL A 25 -13.77 3.52 -24.65
N ARG A 26 -13.53 4.52 -23.80
CA ARG A 26 -14.57 5.35 -23.20
C ARG A 26 -15.35 6.15 -24.24
N SER A 27 -14.71 6.61 -25.31
CA SER A 27 -15.40 7.31 -26.40
C SER A 27 -16.40 6.41 -27.13
N GLN A 28 -16.04 5.14 -27.35
CA GLN A 28 -16.94 4.17 -27.97
C GLN A 28 -18.10 3.80 -27.03
N GLN A 29 -17.81 3.60 -25.74
CA GLN A 29 -18.83 3.35 -24.71
C GLN A 29 -19.84 4.51 -24.60
N ALA A 30 -19.35 5.75 -24.58
CA ALA A 30 -20.22 6.93 -24.52
C ALA A 30 -21.21 7.01 -25.69
N LEU A 31 -20.78 6.60 -26.89
CA LEU A 31 -21.64 6.54 -28.06
C LEU A 31 -22.66 5.39 -27.98
N ALA A 32 -22.24 4.22 -27.51
CA ALA A 32 -23.08 3.04 -27.41
C ALA A 32 -24.14 3.15 -26.29
N GLU A 33 -23.77 3.77 -25.17
CA GLU A 33 -24.62 3.91 -23.98
C GLU A 33 -25.30 5.28 -23.88
N HIS A 34 -25.12 6.15 -24.89
CA HIS A 34 -25.69 7.50 -24.95
C HIS A 34 -25.39 8.36 -23.71
N TRP A 35 -24.14 8.35 -23.25
CA TRP A 35 -23.71 9.15 -22.09
C TRP A 35 -23.86 10.64 -22.35
N THR A 36 -24.23 11.40 -21.32
CA THR A 36 -24.16 12.86 -21.38
C THR A 36 -22.69 13.32 -21.39
N TYR A 37 -22.45 14.57 -21.76
CA TYR A 37 -21.09 15.13 -21.69
C TYR A 37 -20.52 15.12 -20.26
N ALA A 38 -21.38 15.28 -19.26
CA ALA A 38 -20.99 15.22 -17.86
C ALA A 38 -20.56 13.79 -17.48
N ASP A 39 -21.37 12.78 -17.80
CA ASP A 39 -21.05 11.37 -17.50
C ASP A 39 -19.76 10.93 -18.20
N PHE A 40 -19.57 11.34 -19.45
CA PHE A 40 -18.33 11.03 -20.17
C PHE A 40 -17.10 11.65 -19.49
N LEU A 41 -17.19 12.92 -19.08
CA LEU A 41 -16.09 13.59 -18.38
C LEU A 41 -15.83 12.94 -17.02
N GLU A 42 -16.87 12.61 -16.25
CA GLU A 42 -16.77 11.91 -14.98
C GLU A 42 -16.02 10.58 -15.14
N ARG A 43 -16.42 9.74 -16.09
CA ARG A 43 -15.80 8.43 -16.35
C ARG A 43 -14.33 8.52 -16.74
N LEU A 44 -13.98 9.53 -17.55
CA LEU A 44 -12.57 9.78 -17.89
C LEU A 44 -11.76 10.20 -16.65
N LEU A 45 -12.31 11.06 -15.80
CA LEU A 45 -11.65 11.49 -14.58
C LEU A 45 -11.53 10.34 -13.57
N GLU A 46 -12.54 9.49 -13.44
CA GLU A 46 -12.50 8.27 -12.63
C GLU A 46 -11.35 7.35 -13.05
N ASP A 47 -11.18 7.09 -14.36
CA ASP A 47 -10.08 6.26 -14.88
C ASP A 47 -8.70 6.84 -14.49
N GLU A 48 -8.53 8.17 -14.53
CA GLU A 48 -7.30 8.82 -14.11
C GLU A 48 -7.05 8.70 -12.60
N VAL A 49 -8.10 8.95 -11.81
CA VAL A 49 -8.04 8.88 -10.35
C VAL A 49 -7.68 7.46 -9.91
N GLU A 50 -8.38 6.46 -10.45
CA GLU A 50 -8.15 5.05 -10.13
C GLU A 50 -6.72 4.64 -10.49
N ARG A 51 -6.25 4.97 -11.70
CA ARG A 51 -4.87 4.67 -12.10
C ARG A 51 -3.84 5.31 -11.16
N ARG A 52 -4.06 6.56 -10.74
CA ARG A 52 -3.17 7.25 -9.80
C ARG A 52 -3.17 6.55 -8.45
N GLN A 53 -4.33 6.21 -7.91
CA GLN A 53 -4.47 5.49 -6.64
C GLN A 53 -3.78 4.13 -6.70
N GLN A 54 -4.03 3.33 -7.74
CA GLN A 54 -3.38 2.03 -7.95
C GLN A 54 -1.84 2.16 -8.02
N LYS A 55 -1.34 3.18 -8.73
CA LYS A 55 0.10 3.44 -8.81
C LYS A 55 0.71 3.84 -7.46
N GLN A 56 0.02 4.67 -6.67
CA GLN A 56 0.49 5.04 -5.33
C GLN A 56 0.47 3.84 -4.39
N LEU A 57 -0.59 3.03 -4.40
CA LEU A 57 -0.67 1.79 -3.65
C LEU A 57 0.49 0.84 -4.00
N ALA A 58 0.73 0.60 -5.28
CA ALA A 58 1.83 -0.24 -5.75
C ALA A 58 3.20 0.29 -5.29
N LEU A 59 3.39 1.62 -5.27
CA LEU A 59 4.61 2.24 -4.74
C LEU A 59 4.76 2.04 -3.24
N ARG A 60 3.70 2.18 -2.45
CA ARG A 60 3.74 1.96 -0.99
C ARG A 60 4.04 0.50 -0.65
N VAL A 61 3.33 -0.43 -1.28
CA VAL A 61 3.55 -1.88 -1.13
C VAL A 61 4.99 -2.26 -1.48
N ARG A 62 5.51 -1.73 -2.60
CA ARG A 62 6.90 -1.98 -3.02
C ARG A 62 7.92 -1.38 -2.06
N ARG A 63 7.70 -0.15 -1.56
CA ARG A 63 8.60 0.49 -0.58
C ARG A 63 8.63 -0.25 0.75
N ALA A 64 7.51 -0.82 1.15
CA ALA A 64 7.40 -1.63 2.34
C ALA A 64 7.89 -3.08 2.15
N ASP A 65 8.36 -3.47 0.95
CA ASP A 65 8.88 -4.81 0.65
C ASP A 65 7.91 -5.95 1.04
N LEU A 66 6.60 -5.71 0.83
CA LEU A 66 5.55 -6.67 1.19
C LEU A 66 5.39 -7.72 0.09
N THR A 67 5.25 -8.99 0.49
CA THR A 67 4.95 -10.07 -0.46
C THR A 67 3.47 -10.02 -0.85
N SER A 68 3.15 -10.17 -2.14
CA SER A 68 1.80 -9.97 -2.67
C SER A 68 0.76 -10.98 -2.19
N ASP A 69 1.20 -12.16 -1.75
CA ASP A 69 0.37 -13.27 -1.29
C ASP A 69 0.07 -13.26 0.21
N LYS A 70 0.66 -12.34 0.99
CA LYS A 70 0.49 -12.27 2.44
C LYS A 70 -0.54 -11.22 2.86
N THR A 71 -1.78 -11.39 2.42
CA THR A 71 -2.89 -10.49 2.75
C THR A 71 -3.83 -11.11 3.77
N LEU A 72 -4.81 -10.33 4.26
CA LEU A 72 -5.85 -10.85 5.15
C LEU A 72 -6.77 -11.85 4.44
N GLU A 73 -6.96 -11.67 3.13
CA GLU A 73 -7.81 -12.54 2.31
C GLU A 73 -7.19 -13.94 2.11
N THR A 74 -5.86 -14.03 2.07
CA THR A 74 -5.12 -15.28 1.88
C THR A 74 -4.71 -15.96 3.18
N PHE A 75 -4.97 -15.33 4.33
CA PHE A 75 -4.61 -15.89 5.62
C PHE A 75 -5.54 -17.04 6.01
N ASP A 76 -4.99 -18.25 6.11
CA ASP A 76 -5.74 -19.42 6.56
C ASP A 76 -5.87 -19.45 8.09
N PHE A 77 -7.01 -18.97 8.58
CA PHE A 77 -7.35 -19.02 10.00
C PHE A 77 -7.67 -20.44 10.53
N THR A 78 -7.77 -21.47 9.67
CA THR A 78 -7.94 -22.86 10.13
C THR A 78 -6.62 -23.45 10.62
N PHE A 79 -5.49 -22.96 10.10
CA PHE A 79 -4.15 -23.36 10.50
C PHE A 79 -3.82 -23.03 11.97
N ASN A 80 -4.39 -21.95 12.51
CA ASN A 80 -4.26 -21.60 13.93
C ASN A 80 -5.59 -21.12 14.53
N PRO A 81 -6.41 -22.04 15.07
CA PRO A 81 -7.72 -21.73 15.64
C PRO A 81 -7.67 -20.80 16.88
N GLY A 82 -6.51 -20.68 17.51
CA GLY A 82 -6.30 -19.79 18.66
C GLY A 82 -6.30 -18.30 18.29
N ILE A 83 -6.17 -17.98 17.01
CA ILE A 83 -6.23 -16.59 16.53
C ILE A 83 -7.68 -16.14 16.47
N ASN A 84 -7.99 -15.11 17.26
CA ASN A 84 -9.30 -14.48 17.21
C ASN A 84 -9.46 -13.69 15.89
N ARG A 85 -10.25 -14.25 14.96
CA ARG A 85 -10.56 -13.66 13.65
C ARG A 85 -11.09 -12.24 13.77
N GLN A 86 -12.02 -11.99 14.69
CA GLN A 86 -12.62 -10.68 14.88
C GLN A 86 -11.56 -9.63 15.21
N ARG A 87 -10.66 -9.93 16.17
CA ARG A 87 -9.57 -9.02 16.51
C ARG A 87 -8.63 -8.74 15.34
N VAL A 88 -8.36 -9.74 14.50
CA VAL A 88 -7.49 -9.53 13.31
C VAL A 88 -8.17 -8.62 12.29
N TYR A 89 -9.47 -8.79 12.04
CA TYR A 89 -10.22 -7.89 11.16
C TYR A 89 -10.35 -6.49 11.75
N ASP A 90 -10.56 -6.37 13.06
CA ASP A 90 -10.57 -5.08 13.75
C ASP A 90 -9.22 -4.36 13.57
N LEU A 91 -8.10 -5.08 13.70
CA LEU A 91 -6.76 -4.53 13.39
C LEU A 91 -6.60 -4.16 11.92
N GLY A 92 -7.20 -4.93 11.01
CA GLY A 92 -7.24 -4.66 9.57
C GLY A 92 -7.96 -3.36 9.19
N THR A 93 -8.78 -2.79 10.10
CA THR A 93 -9.36 -1.46 9.90
C THR A 93 -8.33 -0.34 10.07
N CYS A 94 -7.13 -0.64 10.57
CA CYS A 94 -6.06 0.33 10.86
C CYS A 94 -6.40 1.38 11.92
N GLN A 95 -7.54 1.24 12.63
CA GLN A 95 -7.96 2.18 13.67
C GLN A 95 -6.92 2.36 14.78
N PHE A 96 -6.17 1.30 15.11
CA PHE A 96 -5.10 1.35 16.09
C PHE A 96 -3.99 2.35 15.71
N ILE A 97 -3.75 2.57 14.41
CA ILE A 97 -2.74 3.51 13.90
C ILE A 97 -3.20 4.95 14.15
N HIS A 98 -4.47 5.25 13.88
CA HIS A 98 -5.07 6.56 14.13
C HIS A 98 -5.10 6.90 15.62
N GLU A 99 -5.34 5.91 16.47
CA GLU A 99 -5.33 6.02 17.93
C GLU A 99 -3.93 5.98 18.54
N LYS A 100 -2.87 5.87 17.72
CA LYS A 100 -1.47 5.79 18.16
C LYS A 100 -1.21 4.66 19.16
N ARG A 101 -1.87 3.51 18.95
CA ARG A 101 -1.68 2.29 19.74
C ARG A 101 -0.69 1.36 19.05
N ASN A 102 0.04 0.59 19.86
CA ASN A 102 0.96 -0.44 19.37
C ASN A 102 0.27 -1.80 19.35
N VAL A 103 0.63 -2.62 18.36
CA VAL A 103 0.18 -4.01 18.24
C VAL A 103 1.38 -4.91 18.41
N LEU A 104 1.25 -5.88 19.32
CA LEU A 104 2.27 -6.90 19.54
C LEU A 104 1.70 -8.28 19.20
N LEU A 105 2.28 -8.94 18.20
CA LEU A 105 1.93 -10.30 17.83
C LEU A 105 2.85 -11.28 18.57
N CYS A 106 2.32 -11.98 19.56
CA CYS A 106 3.06 -12.97 20.36
C CYS A 106 2.61 -14.40 20.05
N GLY A 107 3.56 -15.33 20.00
CA GLY A 107 3.30 -16.76 19.80
C GLY A 107 4.54 -17.52 19.34
N PRO A 108 4.51 -18.86 19.32
CA PRO A 108 5.64 -19.67 18.89
C PRO A 108 5.97 -19.45 17.40
N THR A 109 7.13 -19.91 16.95
CA THR A 109 7.51 -19.84 15.53
C THR A 109 6.53 -20.63 14.67
N GLY A 110 6.35 -20.21 13.41
CA GLY A 110 5.49 -20.92 12.45
C GLY A 110 3.99 -20.70 12.57
N VAL A 111 3.48 -19.91 13.54
CA VAL A 111 2.02 -19.69 13.74
C VAL A 111 1.38 -18.60 12.87
N GLY A 112 2.08 -18.12 11.83
CA GLY A 112 1.56 -17.11 10.91
C GLY A 112 1.73 -15.65 11.34
N LYS A 113 2.56 -15.34 12.36
CA LYS A 113 2.79 -13.96 12.84
C LYS A 113 3.29 -13.01 11.74
N THR A 114 4.32 -13.43 11.00
CA THR A 114 4.88 -12.65 9.88
C THR A 114 3.84 -12.43 8.78
N HIS A 115 3.00 -13.42 8.48
CA HIS A 115 1.91 -13.25 7.51
C HIS A 115 0.92 -12.21 8.01
N LEU A 116 0.42 -12.34 9.25
CA LEU A 116 -0.49 -11.34 9.82
C LEU A 116 0.12 -9.93 9.85
N ALA A 117 1.40 -9.80 10.21
CA ALA A 117 2.10 -8.53 10.21
C ALA A 117 2.14 -7.90 8.81
N GLN A 118 2.45 -8.69 7.77
CA GLN A 118 2.39 -8.23 6.38
C GLN A 118 0.97 -7.95 5.90
N ALA A 119 -0.01 -8.74 6.32
CA ALA A 119 -1.41 -8.55 5.96
C ALA A 119 -1.97 -7.24 6.53
N LEU A 120 -1.63 -6.91 7.78
CA LEU A 120 -1.95 -5.62 8.38
C LEU A 120 -1.20 -4.46 7.71
N ALA A 121 0.05 -4.67 7.29
CA ALA A 121 0.80 -3.70 6.51
C ALA A 121 0.16 -3.44 5.13
N HIS A 122 -0.34 -4.48 4.45
CA HIS A 122 -1.11 -4.35 3.21
C HIS A 122 -2.40 -3.55 3.44
N ALA A 123 -3.13 -3.83 4.52
CA ALA A 123 -4.34 -3.09 4.87
C ALA A 123 -4.04 -1.60 5.07
N ALA A 124 -2.95 -1.26 5.77
CA ALA A 124 -2.51 0.13 5.94
C ALA A 124 -2.16 0.80 4.60
N CYS A 125 -1.40 0.13 3.74
CA CYS A 125 -1.08 0.65 2.40
C CYS A 125 -2.32 0.95 1.55
N ARG A 126 -3.37 0.11 1.65
CA ARG A 126 -4.67 0.29 0.95
C ARG A 126 -5.47 1.47 1.49
N GLN A 127 -5.21 1.90 2.72
CA GLN A 127 -5.79 3.11 3.33
C GLN A 127 -4.88 4.34 3.16
N ASP A 128 -4.02 4.33 2.15
CA ASP A 128 -3.10 5.42 1.81
C ASP A 128 -2.03 5.77 2.89
N LEU A 129 -1.86 4.91 3.90
CA LEU A 129 -0.87 5.08 4.96
C LEU A 129 0.53 4.66 4.51
N ASP A 130 1.55 5.41 4.92
CA ASP A 130 2.95 5.09 4.66
C ASP A 130 3.45 4.01 5.63
N VAL A 131 3.96 2.91 5.09
CA VAL A 131 4.38 1.74 5.86
C VAL A 131 5.85 1.41 5.62
N VAL A 132 6.55 1.02 6.68
CA VAL A 132 7.87 0.38 6.60
C VAL A 132 7.79 -0.98 7.29
N PHE A 133 8.17 -2.04 6.57
CA PHE A 133 8.35 -3.37 7.12
C PHE A 133 9.84 -3.69 7.16
N THR A 134 10.33 -4.20 8.29
CA THR A 134 11.74 -4.57 8.44
C THR A 134 11.92 -5.62 9.52
N SER A 135 12.98 -6.42 9.46
CA SER A 135 13.36 -7.23 10.61
C SER A 135 14.14 -6.39 11.62
N ALA A 136 14.02 -6.72 12.91
CA ALA A 136 14.76 -6.06 13.98
C ALA A 136 16.27 -6.00 13.69
N HIS A 137 16.84 -7.11 13.23
CA HIS A 137 18.26 -7.20 12.86
C HIS A 137 18.63 -6.24 11.71
N THR A 138 17.84 -6.20 10.64
CA THR A 138 18.10 -5.33 9.49
C THR A 138 18.03 -3.86 9.88
N MET A 139 17.01 -3.47 10.65
CA MET A 139 16.85 -2.11 11.15
C MET A 139 18.03 -1.68 12.02
N LEU A 140 18.39 -2.48 13.02
CA LEU A 140 19.48 -2.16 13.94
C LEU A 140 20.83 -2.07 13.21
N ARG A 141 21.10 -2.97 12.27
CA ARG A 141 22.31 -2.91 11.43
C ARG A 141 22.34 -1.62 10.58
N HIS A 142 21.22 -1.26 9.97
CA HIS A 142 21.10 -0.04 9.18
C HIS A 142 21.33 1.22 10.03
N LEU A 143 20.75 1.28 11.23
CA LEU A 143 20.97 2.39 12.16
C LEU A 143 22.42 2.45 12.66
N ASN A 144 23.02 1.32 13.04
CA ASN A 144 24.39 1.27 13.54
C ASN A 144 25.41 1.73 12.50
N ALA A 145 25.25 1.35 11.24
CA ALA A 145 26.10 1.84 10.15
C ALA A 145 26.01 3.38 9.99
N GLY A 146 24.84 3.96 10.30
CA GLY A 146 24.63 5.41 10.30
C GLY A 146 25.49 6.18 11.31
N ARG A 147 25.98 5.51 12.36
CA ARG A 147 26.88 6.13 13.35
C ARG A 147 28.30 6.30 12.80
N ALA A 148 28.73 5.41 11.92
CA ALA A 148 30.07 5.45 11.32
C ALA A 148 30.19 6.49 10.21
N ASP A 149 29.11 6.78 9.47
CA ASP A 149 29.09 7.70 8.34
C ASP A 149 28.37 9.04 8.62
N GLY A 150 27.95 9.27 9.87
CA GLY A 150 27.26 10.49 10.28
C GLY A 150 25.80 10.62 9.80
N THR A 151 25.20 9.55 9.26
CA THR A 151 23.82 9.57 8.72
C THR A 151 22.76 9.03 9.69
N TYR A 152 23.12 8.73 10.94
CA TYR A 152 22.23 8.11 11.94
C TYR A 152 20.85 8.77 12.02
N GLU A 153 20.80 10.10 12.24
CA GLU A 153 19.54 10.85 12.36
C GLU A 153 18.67 10.72 11.10
N LYS A 154 19.29 10.84 9.92
CA LYS A 154 18.58 10.69 8.64
C LYS A 154 17.98 9.29 8.50
N ARG A 155 18.70 8.24 8.90
CA ARG A 155 18.23 6.85 8.87
C ARG A 155 17.12 6.62 9.90
N LEU A 156 17.26 7.16 11.11
CA LEU A 156 16.25 7.09 12.17
C LEU A 156 14.92 7.71 11.72
N MET A 157 14.96 8.87 11.07
CA MET A 157 13.76 9.50 10.52
C MET A 157 13.04 8.62 9.48
N GLY A 158 13.73 7.70 8.82
CA GLY A 158 13.12 6.72 7.92
C GLY A 158 12.23 5.70 8.65
N TYR A 159 12.44 5.47 9.94
CA TYR A 159 11.65 4.55 10.76
C TYR A 159 10.61 5.27 11.64
N VAL A 160 10.80 6.57 11.90
CA VAL A 160 9.90 7.36 12.78
C VAL A 160 8.80 8.09 12.01
N ARG A 161 9.05 8.49 10.76
CA ARG A 161 8.08 9.22 9.92
C ARG A 161 6.90 8.40 9.38
N PRO A 162 7.05 7.10 9.01
CA PRO A 162 5.94 6.34 8.48
C PRO A 162 4.77 6.29 9.45
N ASP A 163 3.55 6.15 8.94
CA ASP A 163 2.35 5.95 9.76
C ASP A 163 2.41 4.62 10.52
N LEU A 164 3.03 3.61 9.90
CA LEU A 164 3.23 2.28 10.49
C LEU A 164 4.67 1.78 10.27
N LEU A 165 5.34 1.45 11.38
CA LEU A 165 6.58 0.68 11.38
C LEU A 165 6.29 -0.74 11.87
N VAL A 166 6.48 -1.74 11.01
CA VAL A 166 6.40 -3.15 11.37
C VAL A 166 7.80 -3.70 11.56
N ILE A 167 8.06 -4.23 12.75
CA ILE A 167 9.34 -4.85 13.11
C ILE A 167 9.10 -6.35 13.30
N ASP A 168 9.60 -7.16 12.37
CA ASP A 168 9.54 -8.62 12.46
C ASP A 168 10.79 -9.21 13.17
N ASP A 169 10.69 -10.47 13.58
CA ASP A 169 11.74 -11.22 14.27
C ASP A 169 12.24 -10.56 15.56
N PHE A 170 11.37 -9.80 16.21
CA PHE A 170 11.67 -9.15 17.49
C PHE A 170 11.77 -10.21 18.60
N GLY A 171 13.00 -10.55 18.99
CA GLY A 171 13.27 -11.51 20.07
C GLY A 171 13.97 -12.81 19.63
N LEU A 172 14.28 -12.97 18.34
CA LEU A 172 15.22 -14.01 17.91
C LEU A 172 16.64 -13.57 18.30
N LYS A 173 17.26 -14.24 19.28
CA LYS A 173 18.70 -14.10 19.51
C LYS A 173 19.43 -14.65 18.28
N PRO A 174 20.48 -13.97 17.78
CA PRO A 174 21.36 -14.56 16.77
C PRO A 174 22.07 -15.81 17.30
#